data_AF-A0A821FYP6-F1
#
_entry.id   AF-A0A821FYP6-F1
#
_cell.length_a   1.000
_cell.length_b   1.000
_cell.length_c   1.000
_cell.angle_alpha   90.00
_cell.angle_beta   90.00
_cell.angle_gamma   90.00
#
_symmetry.space_group_name_H-M   'P 1'
#
loop_
_entity.id
_entity.type
_entity.pdbx_description
1 polymer ?
#
loop_
_entity_poly.entity_id
_entity_poly.type
_entity_poly.pdbx_seq_one_letter_code
_entity_poly.pdbx_strand_id
1 'polypeptide(L)'
;MIHFGVIGSSLLSSVTSTTIRSAAEQATTEHRQLLENRTVTESLLGDHEESKDSQRNILTFLDDTEIVRLNVGGELMSTSRSTLTRVINSTLARMFDGSPKYQLQFDRDGNVFLDFNPVLFHHLLEQLRMMENDDSQQFHAPSSQSLVAPFNKMLQKLGLDPATRLDTDIIILNVGGEIIMTYRDTLIQLPDSKLATIVSSNESVSVDSSGHIFLDFNPRLFRHLLDQLRSRQKTTIHSFKAPSNEDTKAFNS
;
A
#
# COMPACT_ATOMS: atom_id res chain seq x y z
N MET A 1 -2.13 -79.14 86.93
CA MET A 1 -0.79 -79.20 86.33
C MET A 1 -0.81 -78.33 85.09
N ILE A 2 -0.10 -77.20 85.14
CA ILE A 2 -0.15 -76.10 84.17
C ILE A 2 0.80 -76.41 83.01
N HIS A 3 0.41 -76.13 81.77
CA HIS A 3 1.37 -75.93 80.68
C HIS A 3 1.11 -74.58 80.00
N PHE A 4 2.19 -73.79 79.90
CA PHE A 4 2.26 -72.44 79.39
C PHE A 4 2.14 -72.41 77.86
N GLY A 5 1.38 -71.45 77.33
CA GLY A 5 1.32 -71.10 75.91
C GLY A 5 1.74 -69.64 75.71
N VAL A 6 2.77 -69.46 74.89
CA VAL A 6 3.47 -68.22 74.53
C VAL A 6 2.54 -67.17 73.91
N ILE A 7 2.60 -65.92 74.39
CA ILE A 7 1.98 -64.76 73.73
C ILE A 7 2.98 -64.21 72.69
N GLY A 8 2.71 -64.48 71.42
CA GLY A 8 3.41 -63.92 70.27
C GLY A 8 2.84 -62.55 69.86
N SER A 9 3.75 -61.59 69.74
CA SER A 9 3.82 -60.52 68.73
C SER A 9 2.55 -60.26 67.87
N SER A 10 1.77 -59.23 68.16
CA SER A 10 0.71 -58.75 67.24
C SER A 10 0.48 -57.24 67.22
N LEU A 11 1.37 -56.42 67.81
CA LEU A 11 1.10 -54.98 67.96
C LEU A 11 1.88 -54.03 67.04
N LEU A 12 2.80 -54.52 66.18
CA LEU A 12 3.62 -53.63 65.32
C LEU A 12 3.21 -53.57 63.83
N SER A 13 2.27 -54.38 63.34
CA SER A 13 1.81 -54.33 61.93
C SER A 13 0.53 -53.52 61.70
N SER A 14 -0.22 -53.24 62.77
CA SER A 14 -1.51 -52.54 62.70
C SER A 14 -1.37 -51.02 62.54
N VAL A 15 -0.37 -50.41 63.19
CA VAL A 15 -0.18 -48.94 63.23
C VAL A 15 0.45 -48.39 61.95
N THR A 16 1.24 -49.19 61.22
CA THR A 16 1.86 -48.79 59.95
C THR A 16 0.84 -48.76 58.81
N SER A 17 -0.13 -49.68 58.78
CA SER A 17 -1.12 -49.77 57.70
C SER A 17 -2.17 -48.65 57.75
N THR A 18 -2.62 -48.25 58.93
CA THR A 18 -3.60 -47.14 59.09
C THR A 18 -2.98 -45.78 58.76
N THR A 19 -1.71 -45.56 59.12
CA THR A 19 -1.01 -44.30 58.82
C THR A 19 -0.73 -44.15 57.32
N ILE A 20 -0.30 -45.24 56.66
CA ILE A 20 -0.07 -45.24 55.20
C ILE A 20 -1.38 -45.03 54.43
N ARG A 21 -2.48 -45.66 54.87
CA ARG A 21 -3.80 -45.50 54.24
C ARG A 21 -4.33 -44.08 54.39
N SER A 22 -4.21 -43.48 55.58
CA SER A 22 -4.57 -42.08 55.84
C SER A 22 -3.78 -41.11 54.96
N ALA A 23 -2.47 -41.31 54.83
CA ALA A 23 -1.62 -40.50 53.96
C ALA A 23 -1.97 -40.65 52.47
N ALA A 24 -2.32 -41.87 52.02
CA ALA A 24 -2.76 -42.11 50.65
C ALA A 24 -4.12 -41.46 50.35
N GLU A 25 -5.07 -41.51 51.29
CA GLU A 25 -6.38 -40.85 51.18
C GLU A 25 -6.24 -39.31 51.18
N GLN A 26 -5.32 -38.76 51.98
CA GLN A 26 -4.99 -37.33 51.97
C GLN A 26 -4.36 -36.89 50.64
N ALA A 27 -3.36 -37.61 50.13
CA ALA A 27 -2.73 -37.31 48.85
C ALA A 27 -3.72 -37.39 47.67
N THR A 28 -4.66 -38.33 47.72
CA THR A 28 -5.72 -38.47 46.70
C THR A 28 -6.68 -37.29 46.74
N THR A 29 -6.97 -36.76 47.93
CA THR A 29 -7.85 -35.60 48.12
C THR A 29 -7.17 -34.32 47.63
N GLU A 30 -5.89 -34.11 47.96
CA GLU A 30 -5.10 -32.97 47.50
C GLU A 30 -4.96 -32.97 45.97
N HIS A 31 -4.70 -34.13 45.36
CA HIS A 31 -4.63 -34.25 43.89
C HIS A 31 -5.98 -33.93 43.22
N ARG A 32 -7.11 -34.32 43.83
CA ARG A 32 -8.44 -33.97 43.32
C ARG A 32 -8.67 -32.46 43.35
N GLN A 33 -8.29 -31.82 44.46
CA GLN A 33 -8.46 -30.38 44.63
C GLN A 33 -7.55 -29.57 43.69
N LEU A 34 -6.34 -30.07 43.40
CA LEU A 34 -5.45 -29.51 42.37
C LEU A 34 -6.04 -29.59 40.96
N LEU A 35 -6.72 -30.69 40.62
CA LEU A 35 -7.38 -30.83 39.32
C LEU A 35 -8.56 -29.86 39.19
N GLU A 36 -9.37 -29.70 40.24
CA GLU A 36 -10.48 -28.73 40.26
C GLU A 36 -9.97 -27.29 40.14
N ASN A 37 -8.91 -26.95 40.86
CA ASN A 37 -8.29 -25.62 40.75
C ASN A 37 -7.74 -25.38 39.35
N ARG A 38 -7.13 -26.42 38.73
CA ARG A 38 -6.62 -26.31 37.36
C ARG A 38 -7.75 -26.08 36.35
N THR A 39 -8.86 -26.80 36.45
CA THR A 39 -10.00 -26.61 35.56
C THR A 39 -10.66 -25.23 35.71
N VAL A 40 -10.74 -24.70 36.94
CA VAL A 40 -11.24 -23.33 37.17
C VAL A 40 -10.28 -22.29 36.58
N THR A 41 -8.96 -22.46 36.74
CA THR A 41 -8.00 -21.54 36.11
C THR A 41 -8.00 -21.62 34.59
N GLU A 42 -8.19 -22.81 34.00
CA GLU A 42 -8.31 -23.00 32.55
C GLU A 42 -9.60 -22.36 32.01
N SER A 43 -10.72 -22.43 32.76
CA SER A 43 -11.97 -21.72 32.43
C SER A 43 -11.81 -20.20 32.52
N LEU A 44 -11.21 -19.67 33.59
CA LEU A 44 -10.98 -18.24 33.76
C LEU A 44 -10.00 -17.66 32.73
N LEU A 45 -9.00 -18.44 32.31
CA LEU A 45 -8.08 -18.11 31.22
C LEU A 45 -8.78 -18.19 29.86
N GLY A 46 -9.64 -19.19 29.65
CA GLY A 46 -10.49 -19.30 28.46
C GLY A 46 -11.40 -18.09 28.29
N ASP A 47 -12.05 -17.64 29.37
CA ASP A 47 -12.92 -16.45 29.38
C ASP A 47 -12.11 -15.16 29.13
N HIS A 48 -10.84 -15.09 29.57
CA HIS A 48 -9.95 -13.95 29.29
C HIS A 48 -9.41 -13.94 27.86
N GLU A 49 -9.13 -15.11 27.28
CA GLU A 49 -8.75 -15.27 25.86
C GLU A 49 -9.96 -14.95 24.96
N GLU A 50 -11.15 -15.46 25.29
CA GLU A 50 -12.40 -15.19 24.58
C GLU A 50 -12.82 -13.71 24.72
N SER A 51 -12.56 -13.08 25.86
CA SER A 51 -12.74 -11.62 26.05
C SER A 51 -11.72 -10.79 25.27
N LYS A 52 -10.49 -11.28 25.06
CA LYS A 52 -9.48 -10.61 24.22
C LYS A 52 -9.75 -10.79 22.74
N ASP A 53 -10.24 -11.95 22.33
CA ASP A 53 -10.67 -12.23 20.96
C ASP A 53 -11.98 -11.51 20.63
N SER A 54 -12.88 -11.36 21.60
CA SER A 54 -14.07 -10.50 21.47
C SER A 54 -13.69 -9.03 21.40
N GLN A 55 -12.69 -8.56 22.17
CA GLN A 55 -12.18 -7.18 22.07
C GLN A 55 -11.34 -6.94 20.81
N ARG A 56 -10.60 -7.94 20.31
CA ARG A 56 -9.95 -7.91 18.99
C ARG A 56 -10.99 -7.89 17.88
N ASN A 57 -12.07 -8.67 18.01
CA ASN A 57 -13.16 -8.70 17.05
C ASN A 57 -14.01 -7.41 17.08
N ILE A 58 -14.13 -6.74 18.22
CA ILE A 58 -14.78 -5.41 18.32
C ILE A 58 -13.91 -4.32 17.68
N LEU A 59 -12.58 -4.45 17.69
CA LEU A 59 -11.68 -3.55 16.93
C LEU A 59 -11.66 -3.83 15.42
N THR A 60 -12.13 -4.99 14.96
CA THR A 60 -12.21 -5.35 13.53
C THR A 60 -13.58 -5.08 12.88
N PHE A 61 -14.51 -4.43 13.57
CA PHE A 61 -15.72 -3.87 12.96
C PHE A 61 -15.73 -2.34 13.09
N LEU A 62 -14.70 -1.67 12.60
CA LEU A 62 -14.97 -0.38 11.98
C LEU A 62 -15.81 -0.71 10.76
N ASP A 63 -17.05 -0.22 10.73
CA ASP A 63 -17.99 -0.50 9.65
C ASP A 63 -17.33 -0.13 8.31
N ASP A 64 -17.07 -1.13 7.46
CA ASP A 64 -16.47 -0.92 6.14
C ASP A 64 -17.35 0.01 5.26
N THR A 65 -18.61 0.23 5.66
CA THR A 65 -19.53 1.17 5.02
C THR A 65 -19.53 2.56 5.65
N GLU A 66 -18.74 2.80 6.71
CA GLU A 66 -18.64 4.11 7.37
C GLU A 66 -18.23 5.18 6.36
N ILE A 67 -19.07 6.21 6.26
CA ILE A 67 -18.79 7.37 5.42
C ILE A 67 -17.85 8.31 6.18
N VAL A 68 -16.67 8.49 5.62
CA VAL A 68 -15.65 9.42 6.10
C VAL A 68 -15.77 10.74 5.32
N ARG A 69 -15.88 11.85 6.05
CA ARG A 69 -15.83 13.20 5.48
C ARG A 69 -14.40 13.74 5.51
N LEU A 70 -13.94 14.21 4.37
CA LEU A 70 -12.58 14.70 4.16
C LEU A 70 -12.63 16.17 3.73
N ASN A 71 -11.65 16.94 4.20
CA ASN A 71 -11.30 18.25 3.67
C ASN A 71 -9.93 18.12 3.00
N VAL A 72 -9.91 18.12 1.66
CA VAL A 72 -8.68 17.92 0.89
C VAL A 72 -8.26 19.24 0.26
N GLY A 73 -7.23 19.88 0.83
CA GLY A 73 -6.74 21.17 0.34
C GLY A 73 -7.81 22.28 0.33
N GLY A 74 -8.84 22.18 1.17
CA GLY A 74 -9.97 23.11 1.23
C GLY A 74 -11.25 22.62 0.55
N GLU A 75 -11.22 21.51 -0.21
CA GLU A 75 -12.40 20.94 -0.86
C GLU A 75 -13.00 19.80 -0.02
N LEU A 76 -14.31 19.90 0.26
CA LEU A 76 -15.02 18.86 1.00
C LEU A 76 -15.37 17.69 0.08
N MET A 77 -15.04 16.48 0.51
CA MET A 77 -15.41 15.25 -0.17
C MET A 77 -15.79 14.17 0.83
N SER A 78 -16.49 13.13 0.36
CA SER A 78 -16.95 12.03 1.19
C SER A 78 -16.75 10.70 0.46
N THR A 79 -16.37 9.67 1.21
CA THR A 79 -16.15 8.32 0.68
C THR A 79 -16.29 7.29 1.80
N SER A 80 -16.34 6.00 1.48
CA SER A 80 -16.34 4.96 2.51
C SER A 80 -14.93 4.72 3.07
N ARG A 81 -14.85 4.27 4.34
CA ARG A 81 -13.60 3.78 4.93
C ARG A 81 -12.99 2.66 4.10
N SER A 82 -13.81 1.71 3.62
CA SER A 82 -13.38 0.63 2.72
C SER A 82 -12.73 1.09 1.41
N THR A 83 -13.09 2.28 0.91
CA THR A 83 -12.42 2.88 -0.26
C THR A 83 -11.02 3.35 0.12
N LEU A 84 -10.87 4.02 1.27
CA LEU A 84 -9.59 4.56 1.75
C LEU A 84 -8.63 3.45 2.21
N THR A 85 -9.16 2.32 2.70
CA THR A 85 -8.37 1.16 3.16
C THR A 85 -8.19 0.09 2.10
N ARG A 86 -8.65 0.31 0.86
CA ARG A 86 -8.63 -0.69 -0.22
C ARG A 86 -7.25 -1.29 -0.47
N VAL A 87 -6.21 -0.47 -0.45
CA VAL A 87 -4.81 -0.92 -0.59
C VAL A 87 -4.21 -1.10 0.81
N ILE A 88 -4.40 -2.28 1.39
CA ILE A 88 -4.13 -2.60 2.82
C ILE A 88 -2.74 -2.15 3.30
N ASN A 89 -1.70 -2.29 2.47
CA ASN A 89 -0.32 -1.97 2.86
C ASN A 89 0.10 -0.52 2.60
N SER A 90 -0.80 0.32 2.09
CA SER A 90 -0.50 1.72 1.79
C SER A 90 -0.42 2.58 3.05
N THR A 91 0.20 3.76 2.95
CA THR A 91 0.11 4.77 4.01
C THR A 91 -1.32 5.28 4.14
N LEU A 92 -2.06 5.41 3.02
CA LEU A 92 -3.47 5.80 3.03
C LEU A 92 -4.31 4.85 3.89
N ALA A 93 -4.21 3.53 3.68
CA ALA A 93 -4.97 2.56 4.46
C ALA A 93 -4.63 2.66 5.95
N ARG A 94 -3.35 2.79 6.31
CA ARG A 94 -2.92 2.95 7.70
C ARG A 94 -3.38 4.24 8.37
N MET A 95 -3.74 5.27 7.60
CA MET A 95 -4.36 6.48 8.14
C MET A 95 -5.82 6.25 8.56
N PHE A 96 -6.48 5.24 7.99
CA PHE A 96 -7.91 4.99 8.14
C PHE A 96 -8.25 3.58 8.66
N ASP A 97 -7.27 2.77 9.05
CA ASP A 97 -7.44 1.42 9.63
C ASP A 97 -7.70 1.44 11.16
N GLY A 98 -7.74 2.64 11.76
CA GLY A 98 -7.88 2.80 13.22
C GLY A 98 -6.57 2.67 14.00
N SER A 99 -5.43 2.60 13.31
CA SER A 99 -4.12 2.54 13.94
C SER A 99 -3.84 3.80 14.77
N PRO A 100 -3.49 3.68 16.07
CA PRO A 100 -3.19 4.82 16.93
C PRO A 100 -1.89 5.54 16.55
N LYS A 101 -1.11 4.98 15.61
CA LYS A 101 0.14 5.57 15.11
C LYS A 101 -0.09 6.79 14.23
N TYR A 102 -1.25 6.90 13.60
CA TYR A 102 -1.57 7.99 12.69
C TYR A 102 -2.53 8.96 13.37
N GLN A 103 -2.00 10.11 13.77
CA GLN A 103 -2.83 11.21 14.28
C GLN A 103 -3.39 11.98 13.09
N LEU A 104 -4.67 11.74 12.78
CA LEU A 104 -5.40 12.51 11.78
C LEU A 104 -5.58 13.95 12.26
N GLN A 105 -5.44 14.88 11.32
CA GLN A 105 -5.81 16.27 11.53
C GLN A 105 -7.26 16.47 11.14
N PHE A 106 -7.93 17.44 11.77
CA PHE A 106 -9.32 17.77 11.49
C PHE A 106 -9.46 19.27 11.26
N ASP A 107 -10.38 19.65 10.38
CA ASP A 107 -10.79 21.03 10.23
C ASP A 107 -11.74 21.47 11.37
N ARG A 108 -12.25 22.70 11.29
CA ARG A 108 -13.16 23.27 12.32
C ARG A 108 -14.51 22.56 12.40
N ASP A 109 -14.92 21.88 11.34
CA ASP A 109 -16.19 21.19 11.22
C ASP A 109 -16.06 19.70 11.54
N GLY A 110 -14.85 19.25 11.92
CA GLY A 110 -14.57 17.87 12.30
C GLY A 110 -14.32 16.93 11.11
N ASN A 111 -14.09 17.45 9.90
CA ASN A 111 -13.72 16.63 8.75
C ASN A 111 -12.22 16.33 8.78
N VAL A 112 -11.81 15.15 8.33
CA VAL A 112 -10.39 14.78 8.27
C VAL A 112 -9.67 15.65 7.24
N PHE A 113 -8.68 16.42 7.67
CA PHE A 113 -7.94 17.32 6.81
C PHE A 113 -6.75 16.62 6.14
N LEU A 114 -6.65 16.75 4.81
CA LEU A 114 -5.57 16.23 3.98
C LEU A 114 -4.99 17.36 3.13
N ASP A 115 -3.69 17.63 3.27
CA ASP A 115 -2.99 18.67 2.51
C ASP A 115 -2.53 18.15 1.13
N PHE A 116 -3.51 17.86 0.26
CA PHE A 116 -3.30 17.45 -1.12
C PHE A 116 -4.09 18.31 -2.10
N ASN A 117 -3.72 18.26 -3.37
CA ASN A 117 -4.51 18.86 -4.44
C ASN A 117 -5.84 18.08 -4.57
N PRO A 118 -7.00 18.75 -4.45
CA PRO A 118 -8.29 18.06 -4.43
C PRO A 118 -8.64 17.37 -5.75
N VAL A 119 -8.27 17.95 -6.90
CA VAL A 119 -8.49 17.35 -8.23
C VAL A 119 -7.76 16.02 -8.36
N LEU A 120 -6.50 15.97 -7.90
CA LEU A 120 -5.70 14.76 -7.93
C LEU A 120 -6.23 13.70 -6.97
N PHE A 121 -6.62 14.10 -5.77
CA PHE A 121 -7.15 13.17 -4.77
C PHE A 121 -8.51 12.61 -5.18
N HIS A 122 -9.37 13.41 -5.81
CA HIS A 122 -10.62 12.94 -6.39
C HIS A 122 -10.37 11.89 -7.47
N HIS A 123 -9.40 12.13 -8.36
CA HIS A 123 -8.99 11.16 -9.38
C HIS A 123 -8.46 9.84 -8.78
N LEU A 124 -7.76 9.90 -7.65
CA LEU A 124 -7.36 8.71 -6.90
C LEU A 124 -8.58 7.98 -6.31
N LEU A 125 -9.50 8.70 -5.68
CA LEU A 125 -10.71 8.11 -5.08
C LEU A 125 -11.53 7.35 -6.14
N GLU A 126 -11.66 7.90 -7.35
CA GLU A 126 -12.40 7.23 -8.40
C GLU A 126 -11.76 5.89 -8.79
N GLN A 127 -10.44 5.85 -8.89
CA GLN A 127 -9.72 4.60 -9.15
C GLN A 127 -9.92 3.59 -8.01
N LEU A 128 -9.78 4.02 -6.75
CA LEU A 128 -9.99 3.15 -5.58
C LEU A 128 -11.39 2.54 -5.52
N ARG A 129 -12.42 3.27 -5.99
CA ARG A 129 -13.81 2.78 -6.06
C ARG A 129 -13.99 1.71 -7.13
N MET A 130 -13.30 1.84 -8.25
CA MET A 130 -13.40 0.95 -9.41
C MET A 130 -12.50 -0.28 -9.30
N MET A 131 -11.57 -0.33 -8.34
CA MET A 131 -10.68 -1.48 -8.15
C MET A 131 -11.49 -2.77 -7.91
N GLU A 132 -11.14 -3.82 -8.64
CA GLU A 132 -11.56 -5.19 -8.35
C GLU A 132 -10.51 -5.91 -7.49
N ASN A 133 -10.90 -6.99 -6.80
CA ASN A 133 -10.06 -7.65 -5.78
C ASN A 133 -8.77 -8.30 -6.33
N ASP A 134 -8.63 -8.41 -7.66
CA ASP A 134 -7.54 -9.13 -8.34
C ASP A 134 -6.66 -8.20 -9.20
N ASP A 135 -6.88 -6.89 -9.16
CA ASP A 135 -6.11 -5.93 -9.95
C ASP A 135 -4.75 -5.63 -9.29
N SER A 136 -3.69 -5.74 -10.11
CA SER A 136 -2.39 -5.19 -9.80
C SER A 136 -2.53 -3.72 -9.39
N GLN A 137 -1.94 -3.35 -8.25
CA GLN A 137 -2.05 -2.07 -7.51
C GLN A 137 -1.52 -0.84 -8.27
N GLN A 138 -1.90 -0.66 -9.53
CA GLN A 138 -1.36 0.36 -10.42
C GLN A 138 -2.35 1.51 -10.58
N PHE A 139 -1.91 2.72 -10.23
CA PHE A 139 -2.72 3.93 -10.33
C PHE A 139 -2.31 4.78 -11.54
N HIS A 140 -3.26 5.07 -12.42
CA HIS A 140 -3.04 5.85 -13.62
C HIS A 140 -3.18 7.35 -13.33
N ALA A 141 -2.19 8.11 -13.78
CA ALA A 141 -2.22 9.56 -13.69
C ALA A 141 -3.31 10.19 -14.59
N PRO A 142 -3.81 11.38 -14.28
CA PRO A 142 -4.70 12.12 -15.17
C PRO A 142 -4.07 12.35 -16.55
N SER A 143 -4.91 12.47 -17.60
CA SER A 143 -4.44 12.67 -18.98
C SER A 143 -3.64 13.96 -19.20
N SER A 144 -3.80 14.95 -18.31
CA SER A 144 -3.03 16.20 -18.38
C SER A 144 -1.59 15.97 -17.91
N GLN A 145 -0.63 16.14 -18.82
CA GLN A 145 0.79 15.89 -18.55
C GLN A 145 1.33 16.70 -17.36
N SER A 146 0.88 17.94 -17.20
CA SER A 146 1.24 18.82 -16.07
C SER A 146 0.82 18.26 -14.70
N LEU A 147 -0.19 17.39 -14.66
CA LEU A 147 -0.71 16.78 -13.44
C LEU A 147 -0.04 15.45 -13.09
N VAL A 148 0.72 14.85 -14.01
CA VAL A 148 1.30 13.51 -13.77
C VAL A 148 2.37 13.52 -12.67
N ALA A 149 3.32 14.47 -12.73
CA ALA A 149 4.35 14.58 -11.71
C ALA A 149 3.78 14.83 -10.30
N PRO A 150 2.87 15.81 -10.07
CA PRO A 150 2.27 16.00 -8.76
C PRO A 150 1.38 14.82 -8.32
N PHE A 151 0.70 14.13 -9.26
CA PHE A 151 -0.06 12.91 -8.94
C PHE A 151 0.84 11.79 -8.44
N ASN A 152 1.92 11.49 -9.15
CA ASN A 152 2.88 10.46 -8.75
C ASN A 152 3.52 10.78 -7.39
N LYS A 153 3.82 12.06 -7.13
CA LYS A 153 4.32 12.51 -5.82
C LYS A 153 3.28 12.32 -4.71
N MET A 154 2.00 12.54 -5.00
CA MET A 154 0.90 12.27 -4.07
C MET A 154 0.79 10.77 -3.77
N LEU A 155 0.80 9.90 -4.80
CA LEU A 155 0.78 8.45 -4.63
C LEU A 155 1.94 7.96 -3.75
N GLN A 156 3.17 8.45 -4.01
CA GLN A 156 4.34 8.11 -3.20
C GLN A 156 4.14 8.46 -1.72
N LYS A 157 3.61 9.66 -1.41
CA LYS A 157 3.30 10.06 -0.03
C LYS A 157 2.24 9.17 0.61
N LEU A 158 1.30 8.69 -0.19
CA LEU A 158 0.22 7.80 0.22
C LEU A 158 0.64 6.31 0.25
N GLY A 159 1.88 5.99 -0.12
CA GLY A 159 2.36 4.61 -0.19
C GLY A 159 1.62 3.78 -1.26
N LEU A 160 1.32 4.40 -2.39
CA LEU A 160 0.66 3.80 -3.55
C LEU A 160 1.61 3.85 -4.74
N ASP A 161 1.56 2.82 -5.59
CA ASP A 161 2.44 2.71 -6.75
C ASP A 161 1.77 3.28 -8.01
N PRO A 162 2.41 4.24 -8.70
CA PRO A 162 1.92 4.68 -10.00
C PRO A 162 2.02 3.54 -11.00
N ALA A 163 1.04 3.46 -11.90
CA ALA A 163 1.13 2.57 -13.06
C ALA A 163 2.42 2.88 -13.84
N THR A 164 3.13 1.82 -14.24
CA THR A 164 4.25 1.99 -15.16
C THR A 164 3.72 2.59 -16.46
N ARG A 165 4.22 3.77 -16.83
CA ARG A 165 3.92 4.39 -18.13
C ARG A 165 4.26 3.38 -19.22
N LEU A 166 3.29 3.06 -20.07
CA LEU A 166 3.48 2.07 -21.11
C LEU A 166 4.37 2.69 -22.19
N ASP A 167 5.30 1.91 -22.73
CA ASP A 167 6.14 2.34 -23.85
C ASP A 167 5.28 2.73 -25.08
N THR A 168 4.03 2.29 -25.15
CA THR A 168 3.08 2.62 -26.21
C THR A 168 2.22 3.86 -25.95
N ASP A 169 2.46 4.62 -24.89
CA ASP A 169 1.73 5.86 -24.60
C ASP A 169 1.89 6.87 -25.76
N ILE A 170 0.79 7.54 -26.15
CA ILE A 170 0.86 8.68 -27.07
C ILE A 170 1.28 9.93 -26.29
N ILE A 171 2.37 10.56 -26.74
CA ILE A 171 2.91 11.80 -26.21
C ILE A 171 2.58 12.95 -27.16
N ILE A 172 2.00 14.02 -26.62
CA ILE A 172 1.70 15.26 -27.35
C ILE A 172 2.82 16.27 -27.07
N LEU A 173 3.47 16.73 -28.13
CA LEU A 173 4.57 17.68 -28.13
C LEU A 173 4.12 18.96 -28.85
N ASN A 174 4.40 20.12 -28.27
CA ASN A 174 4.37 21.40 -28.97
C ASN A 174 5.80 21.73 -29.42
N VAL A 175 6.07 21.62 -30.72
CA VAL A 175 7.41 21.83 -31.29
C VAL A 175 7.40 23.11 -32.09
N GLY A 176 8.04 24.16 -31.59
CA GLY A 176 8.10 25.47 -32.27
C GLY A 176 6.74 26.08 -32.59
N GLY A 177 5.69 25.75 -31.81
CA GLY A 177 4.30 26.21 -32.03
C GLY A 177 3.40 25.21 -32.75
N GLU A 178 3.91 24.08 -33.25
CA GLU A 178 3.10 23.05 -33.90
C GLU A 178 2.90 21.82 -33.01
N ILE A 179 1.66 21.31 -32.97
CA ILE A 179 1.34 20.10 -32.22
C ILE A 179 1.75 18.86 -33.03
N ILE A 180 2.60 18.03 -32.43
CA ILE A 180 3.10 16.76 -32.95
C ILE A 180 2.80 15.67 -31.94
N MET A 181 2.22 14.56 -32.40
CA MET A 181 1.95 13.38 -31.58
C MET A 181 2.86 12.22 -31.98
N THR A 182 3.35 11.47 -31.00
CA THR A 182 4.19 10.28 -31.24
C THR A 182 4.11 9.31 -30.06
N TYR A 183 4.57 8.07 -30.23
CA TYR A 183 4.66 7.12 -29.12
C TYR A 183 5.85 7.41 -28.19
N ARG A 184 5.70 7.14 -26.90
CA ARG A 184 6.79 7.16 -25.90
C ARG A 184 7.96 6.30 -26.36
N ASP A 185 7.69 5.10 -26.85
CA ASP A 185 8.66 4.15 -27.41
C ASP A 185 9.54 4.82 -28.48
N THR A 186 8.97 5.68 -29.32
CA THR A 186 9.74 6.42 -30.33
C THR A 186 10.74 7.38 -29.69
N LEU A 187 10.37 8.02 -28.59
CA LEU A 187 11.19 9.02 -27.90
C LEU A 187 12.26 8.39 -27.00
N ILE A 188 12.05 7.16 -26.52
CA ILE A 188 12.99 6.43 -25.67
C ILE A 188 13.95 5.52 -26.44
N GLN A 189 13.86 5.45 -27.78
CA GLN A 189 14.76 4.61 -28.59
C GLN A 189 16.25 4.89 -28.35
N LEU A 190 16.57 6.11 -27.92
CA LEU A 190 17.88 6.50 -27.44
C LEU A 190 17.77 6.79 -25.94
N PRO A 191 18.04 5.81 -25.05
CA PRO A 191 17.82 5.95 -23.61
C PRO A 191 18.55 7.14 -22.97
N ASP A 192 19.72 7.48 -23.48
CA ASP A 192 20.56 8.58 -22.97
C ASP A 192 20.27 9.92 -23.65
N SER A 193 19.22 10.00 -24.48
CA SER A 193 18.84 11.24 -25.16
C SER A 193 18.00 12.15 -24.27
N LYS A 194 18.06 13.46 -24.55
CA LYS A 194 17.18 14.45 -23.90
C LYS A 194 15.69 14.11 -24.08
N LEU A 195 15.30 13.55 -25.24
CA LEU A 195 13.92 13.11 -25.50
C LEU A 195 13.51 12.00 -24.54
N ALA A 196 14.38 10.99 -24.35
CA ALA A 196 14.14 9.91 -23.39
C ALA A 196 14.07 10.44 -21.96
N THR A 197 14.96 11.36 -21.56
CA THR A 197 14.89 11.99 -20.24
C THR A 197 13.57 12.73 -20.03
N ILE A 198 13.13 13.56 -20.99
CA ILE A 198 11.91 14.36 -20.90
C ILE A 198 10.65 13.51 -20.72
N VAL A 199 10.61 12.31 -21.32
CA VAL A 199 9.46 11.42 -21.17
C VAL A 199 9.59 10.45 -19.99
N SER A 200 10.79 10.03 -19.64
CA SER A 200 11.05 9.04 -18.58
C SER A 200 11.14 9.64 -17.19
N SER A 201 11.66 10.87 -17.05
CA SER A 201 11.77 11.53 -15.75
C SER A 201 10.49 12.29 -15.40
N ASN A 202 10.16 12.33 -14.11
CA ASN A 202 9.13 13.23 -13.56
C ASN A 202 9.67 14.65 -13.32
N GLU A 203 10.76 15.04 -14.00
CA GLU A 203 11.34 16.37 -13.85
C GLU A 203 10.48 17.45 -14.51
N SER A 204 10.71 18.70 -14.11
CA SER A 204 10.02 19.88 -14.63
C SER A 204 10.34 20.09 -16.11
N VAL A 205 9.46 19.58 -16.97
CA VAL A 205 9.48 19.85 -18.42
C VAL A 205 8.76 21.18 -18.69
N SER A 206 9.30 21.98 -19.61
CA SER A 206 8.59 23.18 -20.08
C SER A 206 7.32 22.77 -20.82
N VAL A 207 6.19 23.39 -20.50
CA VAL A 207 4.90 23.14 -21.16
C VAL A 207 4.30 24.42 -21.72
N ASP A 208 3.49 24.29 -22.77
CA ASP A 208 2.69 25.40 -23.31
C ASP A 208 1.48 25.73 -22.43
N SER A 209 0.68 26.72 -22.81
CA SER A 209 -0.54 27.13 -22.09
C SER A 209 -1.60 26.04 -21.98
N SER A 210 -1.52 25.01 -22.83
CA SER A 210 -2.43 23.86 -22.85
C SER A 210 -1.85 22.66 -22.11
N GLY A 211 -0.64 22.77 -21.56
CA GLY A 211 0.03 21.71 -20.80
C GLY A 211 0.79 20.69 -21.64
N HIS A 212 0.97 20.91 -22.95
CA HIS A 212 1.77 20.03 -23.80
C HIS A 212 3.26 20.30 -23.62
N ILE A 213 4.09 19.26 -23.73
CA ILE A 213 5.55 19.39 -23.64
C ILE A 213 6.05 20.32 -24.75
N PHE A 214 6.65 21.45 -24.39
CA PHE A 214 7.16 22.43 -25.32
C PHE A 214 8.63 22.15 -25.66
N LEU A 215 8.91 22.12 -26.96
CA LEU A 215 10.24 21.96 -27.54
C LEU A 215 10.51 23.11 -28.52
N ASP A 216 11.52 23.90 -28.24
CA ASP A 216 11.91 25.04 -29.09
C ASP A 216 12.78 24.56 -30.26
N PHE A 217 12.17 23.83 -31.20
CA PHE A 217 12.81 23.33 -32.42
C PHE A 217 11.97 23.61 -33.65
N ASN A 218 12.60 23.57 -34.83
CA ASN A 218 11.90 23.64 -36.10
C ASN A 218 10.99 22.39 -36.28
N PRO A 219 9.66 22.55 -36.41
CA PRO A 219 8.73 21.42 -36.49
C PRO A 219 8.97 20.50 -37.71
N ARG A 220 9.42 21.05 -38.84
CA ARG A 220 9.71 20.26 -40.06
C ARG A 220 10.92 19.35 -39.83
N LEU A 221 11.99 19.89 -39.27
CA LEU A 221 13.21 19.12 -38.98
C LEU A 221 12.95 18.06 -37.90
N PHE A 222 12.17 18.41 -36.87
CA PHE A 222 11.82 17.48 -35.80
C PHE A 222 10.97 16.30 -36.29
N ARG A 223 10.03 16.51 -37.22
CA ARG A 223 9.30 15.40 -37.85
C ARG A 223 10.24 14.43 -38.56
N HIS A 224 11.25 14.96 -39.26
CA HIS A 224 12.23 14.12 -39.94
C HIS A 224 13.09 13.30 -38.97
N LEU A 225 13.41 13.86 -37.80
CA LEU A 225 14.05 13.10 -36.71
C LEU A 225 13.12 11.98 -36.21
N LEU A 226 11.84 12.27 -35.97
CA LEU A 226 10.86 11.27 -35.54
C LEU A 226 10.70 10.13 -36.56
N ASP A 227 10.67 10.44 -37.86
CA ASP A 227 10.56 9.42 -38.91
C ASP A 227 11.78 8.48 -38.92
N GLN A 228 12.97 9.02 -38.68
CA GLN A 228 14.20 8.22 -38.55
C GLN A 228 14.18 7.35 -37.29
N LEU A 229 13.72 7.89 -36.14
CA LEU A 229 13.51 7.11 -34.93
C LEU A 229 12.51 5.97 -35.19
N ARG A 230 11.34 6.25 -35.79
CA ARG A 230 10.31 5.23 -36.07
C ARG A 230 10.80 4.06 -36.93
N SER A 231 11.80 4.28 -37.78
CA SER A 231 12.38 3.23 -38.62
C SER A 231 13.08 2.10 -37.84
N ARG A 232 13.39 2.30 -36.54
CA ARG A 232 14.01 1.32 -35.62
C ARG A 232 15.32 0.68 -36.12
N GLN A 233 15.99 1.27 -37.10
CA GLN A 233 17.37 0.89 -37.39
C GLN A 233 18.22 1.26 -36.17
N LYS A 234 19.23 0.44 -35.81
CA LYS A 234 20.16 0.73 -34.70
C LYS A 234 20.76 2.11 -34.90
N THR A 235 20.14 3.12 -34.29
CA THR A 235 20.47 4.52 -34.46
C THR A 235 21.50 4.83 -33.40
N THR A 236 22.75 5.04 -33.82
CA THR A 236 23.69 5.80 -33.00
C THR A 236 23.41 7.28 -33.22
N ILE A 237 23.78 8.14 -32.27
CA ILE A 237 23.57 9.61 -32.37
C ILE A 237 24.13 10.19 -33.69
N HIS A 238 25.14 9.54 -34.28
CA HIS A 238 25.78 9.97 -35.53
C HIS A 238 25.10 9.48 -36.82
N SER A 239 23.98 8.75 -36.72
CA SER A 239 23.30 8.15 -37.89
C SER A 239 22.18 9.00 -38.48
N PHE A 240 21.75 10.06 -37.78
CA PHE A 240 20.67 10.92 -38.25
C PHE A 240 21.13 11.82 -39.38
N LYS A 241 20.31 11.90 -40.44
CA LYS A 241 20.56 12.74 -41.61
C LYS A 241 19.54 13.85 -41.68
N ALA A 242 19.98 15.01 -42.14
CA ALA A 242 19.07 16.11 -42.46
C ALA A 242 18.23 15.78 -43.72
N PRO A 243 17.03 16.38 -43.86
CA PRO A 243 16.19 16.18 -45.05
C PRO A 243 16.85 16.64 -46.36
N SER A 244 17.76 17.61 -46.28
CA SER A 244 18.47 18.18 -47.42
C SER A 244 19.84 18.73 -46.99
N ASN A 245 20.72 19.00 -47.96
CA ASN A 245 22.03 19.61 -47.69
C ASN A 245 21.90 20.99 -47.03
N GLU A 246 20.90 21.79 -47.44
CA GLU A 246 20.61 23.11 -46.90
C GLU A 246 20.18 23.04 -45.42
N ASP A 247 19.47 21.97 -45.05
CA ASP A 247 18.97 21.75 -43.70
C ASP A 247 20.06 21.26 -42.72
N THR A 248 21.21 20.77 -43.22
CA THR A 248 22.26 20.11 -42.41
C THR A 248 22.74 20.95 -41.23
N LYS A 249 22.97 22.25 -41.45
CA LYS A 249 23.48 23.14 -40.39
C LYS A 249 22.45 23.31 -39.28
N ALA A 250 21.18 23.51 -39.65
CA ALA A 250 20.08 23.71 -38.70
C ALA A 250 19.64 22.41 -38.01
N PHE A 251 19.85 21.27 -38.67
CA PHE A 251 19.52 19.95 -38.11
C PHE A 251 20.55 19.48 -37.08
N ASN A 252 21.81 19.86 -37.23
CA ASN A 252 22.91 19.45 -36.35
C ASN A 252 23.23 20.47 -35.23
N SER A 253 22.59 21.65 -35.23
CA SER A 253 22.74 22.68 -34.20
C SER A 253 21.95 22.36 -32.95
#